data_AF-F6HU41-F1
#
_entry.id   AF-F6HU41-F1
#
_cell.length_a   1.000
_cell.length_b   1.000
_cell.length_c   1.000
_cell.angle_alpha   90.00
_cell.angle_beta   90.00
_cell.angle_gamma   90.00
#
_symmetry.space_group_name_H-M   'P 1'
#
loop_
_entity.id
_entity.type
_entity.pdbx_description
1 polymer ?
#
loop_
_entity_poly.entity_id
_entity_poly.type
_entity_poly.pdbx_seq_one_letter_code
_entity_poly.pdbx_strand_id
1 'polypeptide(L)'
;MEAARFATHWLPYCKKNKIVERCPDAYFKSNNSWFPETDRIKMMYENMRVRVENVVQEGTISRDYMTNEGESEAFSRWTDEFTPQNHPPVVQVLLECGKDEDVMGHTMPNLVYVSRGKGINLPQNFKAGALNALLRVSATMTNAPVILTLDSDMYSNDPQTPLRALCYLLDPSMDPKLAYVQFPQIFYGINKNDIYGGEARHTFQIHPTGMDGLKGPIYLGTGGFFRRKVFFGDPSETFELKQDHLGSKSIKSRVILASAHHVADCNFESQSQSQWGTKACISGKFTHQLP
;
A
#
# COMPACT_ATOMS: atom_id res chain seq x y z
N MET A 1 -6.57 12.74 1.29
CA MET A 1 -7.55 13.03 2.36
C MET A 1 -8.97 12.79 1.89
N GLU A 2 -9.40 13.37 0.76
CA GLU A 2 -10.74 13.12 0.18
C GLU A 2 -11.11 11.62 0.10
N ALA A 3 -10.22 10.78 -0.43
CA ALA A 3 -10.45 9.33 -0.50
C ALA A 3 -10.62 8.66 0.88
N ALA A 4 -9.93 9.15 1.91
CA ALA A 4 -10.06 8.62 3.27
C ALA A 4 -11.44 8.97 3.87
N ARG A 5 -11.95 10.18 3.61
CA ARG A 5 -13.31 10.59 3.99
C ARG A 5 -14.37 9.78 3.25
N PHE A 6 -14.20 9.55 1.95
CA PHE A 6 -15.12 8.71 1.19
C PHE A 6 -15.10 7.26 1.68
N ALA A 7 -13.93 6.74 2.06
CA ALA A 7 -13.79 5.37 2.58
C ALA A 7 -14.66 5.09 3.82
N THR A 8 -14.91 6.09 4.68
CA THR A 8 -15.77 5.92 5.87
C THR A 8 -17.23 5.62 5.51
N HIS A 9 -17.65 5.90 4.27
CA HIS A 9 -18.98 5.58 3.75
C HIS A 9 -18.93 4.39 2.79
N TRP A 10 -17.89 4.31 1.96
CA TRP A 10 -17.71 3.24 0.99
C TRP A 10 -17.53 1.89 1.65
N LEU A 11 -16.62 1.75 2.62
CA LEU A 11 -16.32 0.47 3.25
C LEU A 11 -17.54 -0.18 3.94
N PRO A 12 -18.33 0.52 4.79
CA PRO A 12 -19.52 -0.09 5.39
C PRO A 12 -20.60 -0.43 4.35
N TYR A 13 -20.81 0.41 3.33
CA TYR A 13 -21.71 0.10 2.20
C TYR A 13 -21.29 -1.21 1.50
N CYS A 14 -20.00 -1.31 1.20
CA CYS A 14 -19.37 -2.47 0.60
C CYS A 14 -19.54 -3.76 1.44
N LYS A 15 -19.39 -3.66 2.76
CA LYS A 15 -19.56 -4.80 3.69
C LYS A 15 -21.02 -5.20 3.82
N LYS A 16 -21.92 -4.24 4.07
CA LYS A 16 -23.36 -4.46 4.25
C LYS A 16 -23.98 -5.17 3.05
N ASN A 17 -23.62 -4.72 1.85
CA ASN A 17 -24.20 -5.22 0.60
C ASN A 17 -23.38 -6.34 -0.06
N LYS A 18 -22.37 -6.89 0.66
CA LYS A 18 -21.50 -7.99 0.19
C LYS A 18 -20.90 -7.75 -1.20
N ILE A 19 -20.57 -6.50 -1.50
CA ILE A 19 -20.02 -6.11 -2.81
C ILE A 19 -18.64 -6.74 -2.97
N VAL A 20 -18.39 -7.43 -4.08
CA VAL A 20 -17.08 -8.03 -4.38
C VAL A 20 -16.14 -6.98 -4.96
N GLU A 21 -16.61 -6.21 -5.94
CA GLU A 21 -15.85 -5.14 -6.60
C GLU A 21 -15.61 -3.96 -5.63
N ARG A 22 -14.39 -3.87 -5.10
CA ARG A 22 -14.03 -2.85 -4.10
C ARG A 22 -13.55 -1.55 -4.70
N CYS A 23 -13.18 -1.54 -5.99
CA CYS A 23 -12.83 -0.31 -6.69
C CYS A 23 -14.12 0.46 -7.03
N PRO A 24 -14.34 1.67 -6.48
CA PRO A 24 -15.56 2.42 -6.73
C PRO A 24 -15.77 2.73 -8.22
N ASP A 25 -14.69 3.09 -8.94
CA ASP A 25 -14.74 3.40 -10.36
C ASP A 25 -15.22 2.18 -11.19
N ALA A 26 -14.62 1.01 -10.93
CA ALA A 26 -15.03 -0.23 -11.58
C ALA A 26 -16.46 -0.62 -11.21
N TYR A 27 -16.82 -0.51 -9.92
CA TYR A 27 -18.16 -0.81 -9.43
C TYR A 27 -19.23 0.02 -10.13
N PHE A 28 -19.07 1.34 -10.22
CA PHE A 28 -20.07 2.24 -10.79
C PHE A 28 -20.11 2.24 -12.32
N LYS A 29 -19.06 1.77 -13.00
CA LYS A 29 -19.04 1.53 -14.46
C LYS A 29 -19.70 0.21 -14.85
N SER A 30 -19.70 -0.76 -13.95
CA SER A 30 -20.27 -2.09 -14.20
C SER A 30 -21.79 -2.14 -13.94
N ASN A 31 -22.46 -3.16 -14.49
CA ASN A 31 -23.90 -3.37 -14.33
C ASN A 31 -24.22 -4.11 -13.01
N ASN A 32 -23.82 -3.52 -11.87
CA ASN A 32 -23.96 -4.11 -10.54
C ASN A 32 -25.34 -3.88 -9.93
N SER A 33 -25.65 -4.65 -8.88
CA SER A 33 -26.87 -4.50 -8.08
C SER A 33 -27.00 -3.08 -7.52
N TRP A 34 -28.20 -2.50 -7.67
CA TRP A 34 -28.54 -1.18 -7.17
C TRP A 34 -29.30 -1.31 -5.85
N PHE A 35 -28.72 -0.81 -4.77
CA PHE A 35 -29.31 -0.79 -3.43
C PHE A 35 -29.90 0.60 -3.14
N PRO A 36 -30.82 0.74 -2.17
CA PRO A 36 -31.47 2.02 -1.88
C PRO A 36 -30.49 3.17 -1.61
N GLU A 37 -29.34 2.90 -0.98
CA GLU A 37 -28.31 3.90 -0.71
C GLU A 37 -27.30 4.11 -1.85
N THR A 38 -27.36 3.34 -2.94
CA THR A 38 -26.34 3.36 -4.01
C THR A 38 -26.23 4.73 -4.68
N ASP A 39 -27.35 5.40 -4.97
CA ASP A 39 -27.33 6.74 -5.58
C ASP A 39 -26.60 7.77 -4.72
N ARG A 40 -26.84 7.72 -3.40
CA ARG A 40 -26.16 8.60 -2.45
C ARG A 40 -24.66 8.34 -2.43
N ILE A 41 -24.25 7.07 -2.38
CA ILE A 41 -22.82 6.71 -2.37
C ILE A 41 -22.15 7.08 -3.70
N LYS A 42 -22.83 6.88 -4.83
CA LYS A 42 -22.35 7.29 -6.15
C LYS A 42 -22.13 8.80 -6.22
N MET A 43 -23.12 9.59 -5.76
CA MET A 43 -22.98 11.04 -5.70
C MET A 43 -21.79 11.48 -4.84
N MET A 44 -21.55 10.81 -3.70
CA MET A 44 -20.38 11.10 -2.86
C MET A 44 -19.05 10.77 -3.55
N TYR A 45 -18.99 9.64 -4.27
CA TYR A 45 -17.83 9.26 -5.06
C TYR A 45 -17.54 10.27 -6.18
N GLU A 46 -18.56 10.66 -6.94
CA GLU A 46 -18.44 11.64 -8.03
C GLU A 46 -18.00 13.01 -7.51
N ASN A 47 -18.60 13.48 -6.41
CA ASN A 47 -18.19 14.74 -5.77
C ASN A 47 -16.73 14.69 -5.31
N MET A 48 -16.30 13.59 -4.70
CA MET A 48 -14.91 13.38 -4.30
C MET A 48 -13.98 13.39 -5.53
N ARG A 49 -14.37 12.71 -6.63
CA ARG A 49 -13.58 12.65 -7.87
C ARG A 49 -13.38 14.03 -8.48
N VAL A 50 -14.47 14.78 -8.66
CA VAL A 50 -14.44 16.14 -9.23
C VAL A 50 -13.57 17.08 -8.39
N ARG A 51 -13.64 16.99 -7.07
CA ARG A 51 -12.76 17.80 -6.19
C ARG A 51 -11.28 17.50 -6.41
N VAL A 52 -10.91 16.22 -6.49
CA VAL A 52 -9.53 15.81 -6.74
C VAL A 52 -9.07 16.26 -8.13
N GLU A 53 -9.91 16.08 -9.16
CA GLU A 53 -9.61 16.52 -10.53
C GLU A 53 -9.40 18.04 -10.60
N ASN A 54 -10.27 18.83 -9.95
CA ASN A 54 -10.15 20.29 -9.90
C ASN A 54 -8.83 20.72 -9.24
N VAL A 55 -8.48 20.15 -8.08
CA VAL A 55 -7.21 20.47 -7.39
C VAL A 55 -6.00 20.14 -8.25
N VAL A 56 -6.03 19.00 -8.96
CA VAL A 56 -4.94 18.61 -9.87
C VAL A 56 -4.82 19.60 -11.04
N GLN A 57 -5.95 20.06 -11.57
CA GLN A 57 -5.97 21.02 -12.67
C GLN A 57 -5.53 22.43 -12.23
N GLU A 58 -5.97 22.88 -11.06
CA GLU A 58 -5.65 24.20 -10.50
C GLU A 58 -4.22 24.26 -9.95
N GLY A 59 -3.64 23.11 -9.57
CA GLY A 59 -2.31 23.02 -8.96
C GLY A 59 -2.24 23.62 -7.55
N THR A 60 -3.38 24.04 -6.98
CA THR A 60 -3.49 24.63 -5.65
C THR A 60 -4.72 24.07 -4.93
N ILE A 61 -4.74 24.15 -3.61
CA ILE A 61 -5.84 23.66 -2.79
C ILE A 61 -6.61 24.87 -2.28
N SER A 62 -7.86 25.05 -2.76
CA SER A 62 -8.75 26.07 -2.22
C SER A 62 -9.00 25.86 -0.72
N ARG A 63 -9.15 26.96 0.03
CA ARG A 63 -9.54 26.93 1.45
C ARG A 63 -10.87 26.22 1.66
N ASP A 64 -11.76 26.24 0.66
CA ASP A 64 -13.07 25.60 0.73
C ASP A 64 -12.99 24.06 0.80
N TYR A 65 -11.84 23.47 0.41
CA TYR A 65 -11.61 22.02 0.50
C TYR A 65 -10.97 21.59 1.83
N MET A 66 -10.42 22.53 2.60
CA MET A 66 -9.84 22.28 3.92
C MET A 66 -10.94 22.30 4.98
N THR A 67 -11.25 21.13 5.55
CA THR A 67 -12.38 21.02 6.51
C THR A 67 -11.93 21.12 7.96
N ASN A 68 -10.63 21.00 8.23
CA ASN A 68 -10.08 21.11 9.58
C ASN A 68 -8.65 21.67 9.59
N GLU A 69 -8.21 22.17 10.74
CA GLU A 69 -6.87 22.75 10.95
C GLU A 69 -5.74 21.75 10.67
N GLY A 70 -5.95 20.46 10.95
CA GLY A 70 -4.96 19.42 10.73
C GLY A 70 -4.62 19.19 9.25
N GLU A 71 -5.56 19.46 8.34
CA GLU A 71 -5.30 19.41 6.89
C GLU A 71 -4.46 20.59 6.43
N SER A 72 -4.74 21.78 6.96
CA SER A 72 -3.93 22.96 6.69
C SER A 72 -2.49 22.76 7.18
N GLU A 73 -2.32 22.22 8.39
CA GLU A 73 -1.00 21.86 8.93
C GLU A 73 -0.30 20.83 8.03
N ALA A 74 -1.00 19.79 7.59
CA ALA A 74 -0.44 18.77 6.71
C ALA A 74 0.05 19.35 5.37
N PHE A 75 -0.73 20.23 4.74
CA PHE A 75 -0.35 20.86 3.47
C PHE A 75 0.71 21.95 3.60
N SER A 76 0.85 22.58 4.77
CA SER A 76 1.89 23.60 5.01
C SER A 76 3.33 23.10 4.81
N ARG A 77 3.53 21.77 4.76
CA ARG A 77 4.82 21.11 4.51
C ARG A 77 5.31 21.24 3.06
N TRP A 78 4.41 21.53 2.12
CA TRP A 78 4.76 21.76 0.72
C TRP A 78 5.01 23.25 0.47
N THR A 79 6.23 23.69 0.82
CA THR A 79 6.70 25.06 0.58
C THR A 79 7.29 25.22 -0.82
N ASP A 80 7.62 26.45 -1.24
CA ASP A 80 8.27 26.73 -2.53
C ASP A 80 9.63 26.03 -2.69
N GLU A 81 10.28 25.69 -1.57
CA GLU A 81 11.55 24.95 -1.55
C GLU A 81 11.36 23.43 -1.76
N PHE A 82 10.12 22.93 -1.63
CA PHE A 82 9.78 21.53 -1.81
C PHE A 82 9.72 21.19 -3.30
N THR A 83 10.82 20.65 -3.84
CA THR A 83 10.92 20.27 -5.25
C THR A 83 10.87 18.75 -5.43
N PRO A 84 10.49 18.21 -6.60
CA PRO A 84 10.49 16.76 -6.84
C PRO A 84 11.86 16.07 -6.65
N GLN A 85 12.95 16.84 -6.70
CA GLN A 85 14.34 16.37 -6.57
C GLN A 85 14.93 16.63 -5.18
N ASN A 86 14.40 17.60 -4.43
CA ASN A 86 14.93 18.02 -3.14
C ASN A 86 13.81 18.39 -2.19
N HIS A 87 13.60 17.56 -1.17
CA HIS A 87 12.62 17.81 -0.13
C HIS A 87 12.84 16.89 1.09
N PRO A 88 12.45 17.34 2.30
CA PRO A 88 12.48 16.48 3.48
C PRO A 88 11.42 15.36 3.39
N PRO A 89 11.56 14.29 4.19
CA PRO A 89 10.54 13.25 4.29
C PRO A 89 9.23 13.79 4.89
N VAL A 90 8.10 13.38 4.33
CA VAL A 90 6.77 13.65 4.85
C VAL A 90 6.11 12.34 5.26
N VAL A 91 5.81 12.18 6.54
CA VAL A 91 4.99 11.08 7.05
C VAL A 91 3.72 11.69 7.66
N GLN A 92 2.56 11.29 7.15
CA GLN A 92 1.28 11.81 7.60
C GLN A 92 0.31 10.66 7.87
N VAL A 93 -0.14 10.53 9.12
CA VAL A 93 -1.21 9.59 9.49
C VAL A 93 -2.55 10.24 9.12
N LEU A 94 -3.25 9.63 8.16
CA LEU A 94 -4.56 10.07 7.69
C LEU A 94 -5.70 9.40 8.47
N LEU A 95 -5.55 8.11 8.79
CA LEU A 95 -6.48 7.33 9.62
C LEU A 95 -5.69 6.50 10.61
N GLU A 96 -6.20 6.36 11.84
CA GLU A 96 -5.63 5.58 12.93
C GLU A 96 -6.67 4.58 13.49
N CYS A 97 -6.29 3.31 13.45
CA CYS A 97 -7.06 2.20 13.99
C CYS A 97 -7.25 2.38 15.50
N GLY A 98 -8.50 2.21 15.94
CA GLY A 98 -8.97 2.40 17.31
C GLY A 98 -9.34 3.85 17.64
N LYS A 99 -9.17 4.80 16.70
CA LYS A 99 -9.53 6.21 16.90
C LYS A 99 -10.46 6.77 15.84
N ASP A 100 -10.19 6.44 14.57
CA ASP A 100 -11.03 6.86 13.46
C ASP A 100 -12.06 5.77 13.16
N GLU A 101 -13.32 6.14 12.97
CA GLU A 101 -14.45 5.24 12.76
C GLU A 101 -15.20 5.53 11.45
N ASP A 102 -15.86 4.51 10.92
CA ASP A 102 -16.78 4.61 9.79
C ASP A 102 -18.15 5.14 10.25
N VAL A 103 -19.06 5.41 9.30
CA VAL A 103 -20.40 5.93 9.63
C VAL A 103 -21.28 4.96 10.41
N MET A 104 -20.85 3.70 10.57
CA MET A 104 -21.52 2.66 11.36
C MET A 104 -20.85 2.46 12.73
N GLY A 105 -19.83 3.26 13.08
CA GLY A 105 -19.06 3.14 14.32
C GLY A 105 -18.03 2.02 14.31
N HIS A 106 -17.70 1.44 13.15
CA HIS A 106 -16.60 0.47 13.09
C HIS A 106 -15.27 1.18 12.90
N THR A 107 -14.24 0.67 13.57
CA THR A 107 -12.88 1.16 13.42
C THR A 107 -12.37 1.12 11.97
N MET A 108 -11.76 2.22 11.54
CA MET A 108 -11.06 2.34 10.26
C MET A 108 -9.62 1.81 10.34
N PRO A 109 -9.09 1.19 9.27
CA PRO A 109 -7.70 0.75 9.24
C PRO A 109 -6.74 1.95 9.23
N ASN A 110 -5.51 1.72 9.71
CA ASN A 110 -4.44 2.72 9.61
C ASN A 110 -4.19 3.10 8.14
N LEU A 111 -4.17 4.39 7.85
CA LEU A 111 -3.79 4.93 6.54
C LEU A 111 -2.69 5.96 6.75
N VAL A 112 -1.50 5.69 6.20
CA VAL A 112 -0.33 6.55 6.34
C VAL A 112 0.15 6.96 4.96
N TYR A 113 0.24 8.27 4.73
CA TYR A 113 0.91 8.84 3.57
C TYR A 113 2.40 9.01 3.85
N VAL A 114 3.24 8.55 2.92
CA VAL A 114 4.69 8.65 3.03
C VAL A 114 5.25 9.21 1.73
N SER A 115 5.94 10.34 1.84
CA SER A 115 6.88 10.84 0.84
C SER A 115 8.27 10.75 1.45
N ARG A 116 9.13 9.88 0.92
CA ARG A 116 10.51 9.75 1.42
C ARG A 116 11.31 11.01 1.10
N GLY A 117 12.31 11.32 1.92
CA GLY A 117 13.22 12.44 1.64
C GLY A 117 13.95 12.23 0.31
N LYS A 118 14.27 13.32 -0.38
CA LYS A 118 15.09 13.35 -1.59
C LYS A 118 16.12 14.46 -1.50
N GLY A 119 17.31 14.19 -2.01
CA GLY A 119 18.38 15.18 -2.18
C GLY A 119 18.94 15.13 -3.60
N ILE A 120 19.39 16.27 -4.10
CA ILE A 120 19.82 16.47 -5.49
C ILE A 120 20.95 15.50 -5.89
N ASN A 121 21.88 15.23 -4.97
CA ASN A 121 23.10 14.46 -5.24
C ASN A 121 23.04 13.00 -4.76
N LEU A 122 21.84 12.49 -4.41
CA LEU A 122 21.68 11.14 -3.89
C LEU A 122 20.95 10.23 -4.90
N PRO A 123 21.44 9.00 -5.12
CA PRO A 123 20.75 8.04 -5.99
C PRO A 123 19.38 7.70 -5.41
N GLN A 124 18.33 7.82 -6.23
CA GLN A 124 16.97 7.64 -5.75
C GLN A 124 16.47 6.20 -5.88
N ASN A 125 17.01 5.38 -6.79
CA ASN A 125 16.57 3.98 -7.00
C ASN A 125 15.05 3.84 -7.29
N PHE A 126 14.42 4.89 -7.81
CA PHE A 126 13.01 4.93 -8.26
C PHE A 126 12.03 4.16 -7.35
N LYS A 127 11.32 3.16 -7.89
CA LYS A 127 10.34 2.31 -7.20
C LYS A 127 10.97 1.48 -6.08
N ALA A 128 12.17 0.93 -6.30
CA ALA A 128 12.86 0.13 -5.29
C ALA A 128 13.20 0.97 -4.04
N GLY A 129 13.72 2.20 -4.23
CA GLY A 129 14.00 3.11 -3.13
C GLY A 129 12.74 3.56 -2.37
N ALA A 130 11.61 3.71 -3.08
CA ALA A 130 10.33 4.00 -2.43
C ALA A 130 9.83 2.82 -1.58
N LEU A 131 9.89 1.60 -2.10
CA LEU A 131 9.50 0.39 -1.36
C LEU A 131 10.39 0.16 -0.14
N ASN A 132 11.70 0.38 -0.25
CA ASN A 132 12.63 0.27 0.89
C ASN A 132 12.29 1.27 2.00
N ALA A 133 12.02 2.53 1.64
CA ALA A 133 11.60 3.53 2.62
C ALA A 133 10.27 3.14 3.29
N LEU A 134 9.29 2.64 2.53
CA LEU A 134 8.02 2.14 3.07
C LEU A 134 8.22 0.97 4.04
N LEU A 135 9.12 0.02 3.73
CA LEU A 135 9.44 -1.11 4.60
C LEU A 135 9.98 -0.64 5.95
N ARG A 136 10.88 0.35 5.96
CA ARG A 136 11.47 0.95 7.17
C ARG A 136 10.43 1.71 7.99
N VAL A 137 9.68 2.61 7.34
CA VAL A 137 8.61 3.37 8.01
C VAL A 137 7.58 2.43 8.62
N SER A 138 7.13 1.42 7.86
CA SER A 138 6.18 0.43 8.37
C SER A 138 6.74 -0.36 9.56
N ALA A 139 8.04 -0.68 9.59
CA ALA A 139 8.66 -1.33 10.76
C ALA A 139 8.53 -0.47 12.02
N THR A 140 8.75 0.85 11.91
CA THR A 140 8.64 1.78 13.06
C THR A 140 7.20 1.99 13.54
N MET A 141 6.21 1.91 12.64
CA MET A 141 4.84 2.29 12.95
C MET A 141 3.96 1.11 13.36
N THR A 142 4.00 0.00 12.63
CA THR A 142 3.10 -1.15 12.85
C THR A 142 3.82 -2.48 12.91
N ASN A 143 5.03 -2.56 12.37
CA ASN A 143 5.87 -3.75 12.29
C ASN A 143 5.13 -5.02 11.80
N ALA A 144 4.22 -4.86 10.83
CA ALA A 144 3.41 -5.97 10.34
C ALA A 144 4.28 -7.10 9.74
N PRO A 145 4.01 -8.38 10.04
CA PRO A 145 4.85 -9.50 9.61
C PRO A 145 4.66 -9.87 8.14
N VAL A 146 3.62 -9.38 7.49
CA VAL A 146 3.31 -9.63 6.08
C VAL A 146 3.21 -8.30 5.34
N ILE A 147 3.79 -8.25 4.14
CA ILE A 147 3.83 -7.06 3.27
C ILE A 147 3.21 -7.41 1.93
N LEU A 148 2.21 -6.64 1.50
CA LEU A 148 1.69 -6.69 0.14
C LEU A 148 2.33 -5.58 -0.69
N THR A 149 2.86 -5.93 -1.85
CA THR A 149 3.21 -4.94 -2.88
C THR A 149 2.07 -4.81 -3.87
N LEU A 150 1.66 -3.57 -4.17
CA LEU A 150 0.57 -3.29 -5.08
C LEU A 150 0.88 -2.01 -5.88
N ASP A 151 0.72 -2.07 -7.19
CA ASP A 151 0.85 -0.92 -8.08
C ASP A 151 -0.44 -0.08 -8.14
N SER A 152 -0.31 1.19 -8.52
CA SER A 152 -1.40 2.17 -8.49
C SER A 152 -2.50 1.91 -9.52
N ASP A 153 -2.20 1.14 -10.56
CA ASP A 153 -3.13 0.69 -11.60
C ASP A 153 -3.76 -0.68 -11.26
N MET A 154 -3.41 -1.27 -10.13
CA MET A 154 -3.89 -2.57 -9.68
C MET A 154 -4.82 -2.43 -8.48
N TYR A 155 -5.94 -3.15 -8.50
CA TYR A 155 -6.85 -3.26 -7.37
C TYR A 155 -7.29 -4.71 -7.17
N SER A 156 -7.69 -5.05 -5.95
CA SER A 156 -8.14 -6.39 -5.62
C SER A 156 -9.54 -6.65 -6.18
N ASN A 157 -9.68 -7.75 -6.91
CA ASN A 157 -10.94 -8.24 -7.46
C ASN A 157 -11.68 -9.23 -6.54
N ASP A 158 -11.04 -9.72 -5.47
CA ASP A 158 -11.65 -10.60 -4.46
C ASP A 158 -11.28 -10.10 -3.06
N PRO A 159 -12.24 -9.65 -2.22
CA PRO A 159 -11.95 -9.22 -0.87
C PRO A 159 -11.42 -10.33 0.05
N GLN A 160 -11.49 -11.61 -0.36
CA GLN A 160 -10.92 -12.74 0.37
C GLN A 160 -9.44 -12.98 0.06
N THR A 161 -8.84 -12.26 -0.90
CA THR A 161 -7.43 -12.41 -1.29
C THR A 161 -6.46 -12.40 -0.10
N PRO A 162 -6.56 -11.49 0.88
CA PRO A 162 -5.70 -11.53 2.06
C PRO A 162 -5.85 -12.81 2.89
N LEU A 163 -7.08 -13.31 3.04
CA LEU A 163 -7.34 -14.55 3.77
C LEU A 163 -6.72 -15.76 3.06
N ARG A 164 -6.86 -15.83 1.73
CA ARG A 164 -6.24 -16.89 0.91
C ARG A 164 -4.72 -16.86 1.03
N ALA A 165 -4.10 -15.68 1.00
CA ALA A 165 -2.65 -15.54 1.19
C ALA A 165 -2.20 -16.03 2.57
N LEU A 166 -2.97 -15.72 3.63
CA LEU A 166 -2.66 -16.15 4.99
C LEU A 166 -2.70 -17.67 5.16
N CYS A 167 -3.58 -18.39 4.44
CA CYS A 167 -3.60 -19.86 4.49
C CYS A 167 -2.23 -20.48 4.16
N TYR A 168 -1.49 -19.91 3.21
CA TYR A 168 -0.15 -20.39 2.85
C TYR A 168 0.94 -19.86 3.78
N LEU A 169 0.85 -18.56 4.13
CA LEU A 169 1.86 -17.92 4.97
C LEU A 169 1.88 -18.46 6.40
N LEU A 170 0.75 -18.94 6.90
CA LEU A 170 0.59 -19.50 8.24
C LEU A 170 0.66 -21.04 8.27
N ASP A 171 0.80 -21.71 7.13
CA ASP A 171 0.95 -23.17 7.07
C ASP A 171 2.32 -23.59 7.67
N PRO A 172 2.35 -24.36 8.78
CA PRO A 172 3.58 -24.83 9.38
C PRO A 172 4.43 -25.73 8.46
N SER A 173 3.81 -26.42 7.50
CA SER A 173 4.53 -27.26 6.54
C SER A 173 5.33 -26.44 5.51
N MET A 174 4.92 -25.19 5.30
CA MET A 174 5.54 -24.23 4.38
C MET A 174 6.58 -23.32 5.08
N ASP A 175 6.51 -23.14 6.40
CA ASP A 175 7.52 -22.39 7.17
C ASP A 175 8.79 -23.24 7.41
N PRO A 176 10.02 -22.66 7.36
CA PRO A 176 10.41 -21.31 6.92
C PRO A 176 10.74 -21.21 5.44
N LYS A 177 10.31 -22.19 4.65
CA LYS A 177 10.69 -22.36 3.25
C LYS A 177 10.03 -21.31 2.34
N LEU A 178 8.79 -20.93 2.63
CA LEU A 178 8.01 -19.97 1.86
C LEU A 178 8.44 -18.52 2.15
N ALA A 179 8.87 -17.80 1.12
CA ALA A 179 9.18 -16.37 1.20
C ALA A 179 7.97 -15.47 0.96
N TYR A 180 7.23 -15.74 -0.12
CA TYR A 180 6.05 -14.97 -0.51
C TYR A 180 5.07 -15.77 -1.35
N VAL A 181 3.84 -15.27 -1.41
CA VAL A 181 2.76 -15.77 -2.27
C VAL A 181 2.51 -14.74 -3.38
N GLN A 182 2.60 -15.16 -4.64
CA GLN A 182 2.32 -14.32 -5.81
C GLN A 182 0.91 -14.59 -6.32
N PHE A 183 0.11 -13.53 -6.50
CA PHE A 183 -1.17 -13.61 -7.19
C PHE A 183 -1.00 -13.31 -8.69
N PRO A 184 -1.80 -13.96 -9.56
CA PRO A 184 -1.78 -13.66 -10.99
C PRO A 184 -2.22 -12.22 -11.26
N GLN A 185 -1.61 -11.59 -12.27
CA GLN A 185 -2.04 -10.28 -12.75
C GLN A 185 -3.06 -10.46 -13.88
N ILE A 186 -4.16 -9.72 -13.81
CA ILE A 186 -5.25 -9.77 -14.78
C ILE A 186 -5.51 -8.34 -15.27
N PHE A 187 -5.38 -8.13 -16.58
CA PHE A 187 -5.60 -6.84 -17.20
C PHE A 187 -7.04 -6.72 -17.71
N TYR A 188 -7.60 -5.52 -17.58
CA TYR A 188 -8.96 -5.19 -18.03
C TYR A 188 -8.94 -4.36 -19.31
N GLY A 189 -10.10 -4.25 -19.98
CA GLY A 189 -10.23 -3.45 -21.21
C GLY A 189 -9.61 -4.09 -22.46
N ILE A 190 -9.32 -5.39 -22.41
CA ILE A 190 -8.77 -6.12 -23.55
C ILE A 190 -9.87 -6.36 -24.59
N ASN A 191 -9.54 -6.09 -25.86
CA ASN A 191 -10.48 -6.31 -26.96
C ASN A 191 -10.66 -7.82 -27.22
N LYS A 192 -11.81 -8.21 -27.77
CA LYS A 192 -12.15 -9.63 -28.02
C LYS A 192 -11.15 -10.38 -28.89
N ASN A 193 -10.45 -9.69 -29.80
CA ASN A 193 -9.54 -10.31 -30.75
C ASN A 193 -8.11 -10.45 -30.19
N ASP A 194 -7.79 -9.71 -29.13
CA ASP A 194 -6.49 -9.56 -28.48
C ASP A 194 -5.26 -9.70 -29.41
N ILE A 195 -5.29 -9.02 -30.56
CA ILE A 195 -4.25 -9.18 -31.59
C ILE A 195 -2.85 -8.76 -31.14
N TYR A 196 -2.76 -8.00 -30.04
CA TYR A 196 -1.51 -7.54 -29.45
C TYR A 196 -1.06 -8.41 -28.26
N GLY A 197 -1.84 -9.43 -27.86
CA GLY A 197 -1.53 -10.25 -26.70
C GLY A 197 -1.52 -9.47 -25.39
N GLY A 198 -2.40 -8.47 -25.25
CA GLY A 198 -2.49 -7.55 -24.13
C GLY A 198 -2.92 -8.21 -22.82
N GLU A 199 -3.55 -9.39 -22.86
CA GLU A 199 -3.77 -10.16 -21.63
C GLU A 199 -2.45 -10.66 -21.03
N ALA A 200 -1.39 -10.78 -21.84
CA ALA A 200 -0.07 -11.27 -21.46
C ALA A 200 -0.12 -12.56 -20.59
N ARG A 201 -1.09 -13.44 -20.86
CA ARG A 201 -1.40 -14.64 -20.06
C ARG A 201 -0.21 -15.55 -19.87
N HIS A 202 0.62 -15.70 -20.91
CA HIS A 202 1.84 -16.51 -20.81
C HIS A 202 2.73 -16.03 -19.66
N THR A 203 2.97 -14.72 -19.57
CA THR A 203 3.88 -14.12 -18.59
C THR A 203 3.30 -14.07 -17.19
N PHE A 204 2.02 -13.74 -17.04
CA PHE A 204 1.44 -13.44 -15.73
C PHE A 204 0.57 -14.53 -15.12
N GLN A 205 0.19 -15.55 -15.90
CA GLN A 205 -0.69 -16.63 -15.44
C GLN A 205 -0.06 -18.00 -15.69
N ILE A 206 0.36 -18.30 -16.92
CA ILE A 206 0.78 -19.65 -17.32
C ILE A 206 2.19 -19.98 -16.81
N HIS A 207 3.19 -19.18 -17.16
CA HIS A 207 4.59 -19.44 -16.79
C HIS A 207 4.79 -19.47 -15.26
N PRO A 208 4.28 -18.49 -14.49
CA PRO A 208 4.37 -18.50 -13.04
C PRO A 208 3.76 -19.77 -12.40
N THR A 209 2.59 -20.23 -12.87
CA THR A 209 1.94 -21.47 -12.37
C THR A 209 2.78 -22.70 -12.65
N GLY A 210 3.45 -22.75 -13.81
CA GLY A 210 4.38 -23.84 -14.14
C GLY A 210 5.62 -23.88 -13.24
N MET A 211 6.09 -22.73 -12.77
CA MET A 211 7.25 -22.63 -11.87
C MET A 211 6.93 -23.09 -10.44
N ASP A 212 5.65 -23.13 -10.07
CA ASP A 212 5.18 -23.59 -8.76
C ASP A 212 5.57 -25.03 -8.44
N GLY A 213 5.64 -25.89 -9.47
CA GLY A 213 6.15 -27.25 -9.37
C GLY A 213 7.67 -27.38 -9.16
N LEU A 214 8.41 -26.26 -9.18
CA LEU A 214 9.86 -26.21 -9.03
C LEU A 214 10.27 -25.51 -7.71
N LYS A 215 10.48 -24.20 -7.78
CA LYS A 215 10.82 -23.35 -6.62
C LYS A 215 9.83 -22.20 -6.43
N GLY A 216 8.75 -22.20 -7.21
CA GLY A 216 7.76 -21.15 -7.23
C GLY A 216 8.02 -20.06 -8.28
N PRO A 217 7.04 -19.17 -8.47
CA PRO A 217 7.13 -18.07 -9.43
C PRO A 217 8.19 -17.04 -9.04
N ILE A 218 8.66 -16.29 -10.04
CA ILE A 218 9.40 -15.03 -9.82
C ILE A 218 8.44 -13.93 -9.37
N TYR A 219 8.96 -12.90 -8.71
CA TYR A 219 8.17 -11.73 -8.33
C TYR A 219 7.92 -10.86 -9.56
N LEU A 220 6.64 -10.56 -9.82
CA LEU A 220 6.20 -9.88 -11.04
C LEU A 220 5.93 -8.38 -10.86
N GLY A 221 6.36 -7.80 -9.74
CA GLY A 221 6.32 -6.35 -9.50
C GLY A 221 5.10 -5.81 -8.74
N THR A 222 4.04 -6.62 -8.60
CA THR A 222 2.80 -6.31 -7.86
C THR A 222 2.09 -7.61 -7.47
N GLY A 223 1.16 -7.58 -6.51
CA GLY A 223 0.35 -8.72 -6.09
C GLY A 223 1.10 -9.78 -5.28
N GLY A 224 2.26 -9.43 -4.71
CA GLY A 224 3.07 -10.33 -3.89
C GLY A 224 2.86 -10.11 -2.40
N PHE A 225 2.47 -11.16 -1.67
CA PHE A 225 2.40 -11.16 -0.21
C PHE A 225 3.67 -11.77 0.39
N PHE A 226 4.57 -10.92 0.88
CA PHE A 226 5.86 -11.29 1.43
C PHE A 226 5.83 -11.44 2.93
N ARG A 227 6.56 -12.42 3.46
CA ARG A 227 6.95 -12.39 4.87
C ARG A 227 7.98 -11.30 5.07
N ARG A 228 7.77 -10.38 6.01
CA ARG A 228 8.67 -9.25 6.26
C ARG A 228 10.12 -9.70 6.38
N LYS A 229 10.39 -10.79 7.11
CA LYS A 229 11.72 -11.35 7.37
C LYS A 229 12.56 -11.58 6.11
N VAL A 230 11.93 -11.80 4.94
CA VAL A 230 12.68 -12.10 3.71
C VAL A 230 13.46 -10.90 3.19
N PHE A 231 13.01 -9.68 3.50
CA PHE A 231 13.66 -8.42 3.09
C PHE A 231 14.86 -8.05 3.97
N PHE A 232 15.01 -8.73 5.10
CA PHE A 232 16.10 -8.52 6.04
C PHE A 232 17.02 -9.74 5.89
N GLY A 233 18.32 -9.52 5.75
CA GLY A 233 19.27 -10.60 5.49
C GLY A 233 19.41 -11.52 6.69
N ASP A 234 20.41 -11.24 7.52
CA ASP A 234 20.66 -12.01 8.75
C ASP A 234 19.58 -11.70 9.80
N PRO A 235 19.09 -12.68 10.59
CA PRO A 235 18.27 -12.41 11.77
C PRO A 235 18.86 -11.35 12.73
N SER A 236 20.17 -11.11 12.72
CA SER A 236 20.79 -9.99 13.47
C SER A 236 20.59 -8.60 12.84
N GLU A 237 20.28 -8.52 11.54
CA GLU A 237 19.96 -7.27 10.81
C GLU A 237 18.47 -6.94 10.84
N THR A 238 17.65 -7.84 11.37
CA THR A 238 16.30 -7.49 11.75
C THR A 238 16.43 -6.31 12.69
N PHE A 239 15.90 -5.16 12.30
CA PHE A 239 15.48 -4.16 13.26
C PHE A 239 14.41 -4.86 14.10
N GLU A 240 14.83 -5.67 15.07
CA GLU A 240 14.05 -5.99 16.25
C GLU A 240 13.90 -4.65 16.98
N LEU A 241 13.02 -3.81 16.46
CA LEU A 241 12.23 -2.96 17.31
C LEU A 241 11.58 -3.93 18.28
N LYS A 242 12.22 -4.10 19.44
CA LYS A 242 11.75 -4.92 20.54
C LYS A 242 10.24 -4.74 20.61
N GLN A 243 9.51 -5.81 20.31
CA GLN A 243 8.04 -5.80 20.25
C GLN A 243 7.46 -5.26 21.57
N ASP A 244 8.24 -5.32 22.65
CA ASP A 244 7.98 -4.84 24.00
C ASP A 244 7.64 -3.35 24.13
N HIS A 245 7.78 -2.53 23.07
CA HIS A 245 7.45 -1.09 23.13
C HIS A 245 6.29 -0.63 22.23
N LEU A 246 5.75 -1.50 21.38
CA LEU A 246 4.61 -1.19 20.50
C LEU A 246 3.28 -1.75 21.03
N GLY A 247 3.23 -2.17 22.29
CA GLY A 247 1.97 -2.38 23.00
C GLY A 247 1.29 -1.04 23.27
N SER A 248 0.15 -0.78 22.63
CA SER A 248 -0.81 0.30 22.93
C SER A 248 -0.40 1.77 22.61
N LYS A 249 0.76 2.05 22.01
CA LYS A 249 1.12 3.43 21.67
C LYS A 249 0.53 3.84 20.32
N SER A 250 -0.17 4.98 20.31
CA SER A 250 -0.66 5.64 19.11
C SER A 250 0.45 5.82 18.07
N ILE A 251 0.16 5.50 16.81
CA ILE A 251 1.09 5.73 15.69
C ILE A 251 1.31 7.22 15.41
N LYS A 252 0.43 8.08 15.93
CA LYS A 252 0.59 9.55 15.94
C LYS A 252 1.47 10.05 17.10
N SER A 253 2.00 9.17 17.96
CA SER A 253 2.86 9.60 19.05
C SER A 253 4.14 10.26 18.52
N ARG A 254 4.61 11.31 19.20
CA ARG A 254 5.80 12.07 18.80
C ARG A 254 7.02 11.19 18.60
N VAL A 255 7.19 10.16 19.44
CA VAL A 255 8.32 9.22 19.36
C VAL A 255 8.26 8.36 18.09
N ILE A 256 7.09 7.79 17.78
CA ILE A 256 6.91 6.96 16.58
C ILE A 256 7.03 7.82 15.32
N LEU A 257 6.40 9.00 15.28
CA LEU A 257 6.51 9.90 14.13
C LEU A 257 7.95 10.37 13.91
N ALA A 258 8.68 10.75 14.96
CA ALA A 258 10.08 11.14 14.83
C ALA A 258 10.95 9.99 14.28
N SER A 259 10.71 8.75 14.74
CA SER A 259 11.39 7.56 14.23
C SER A 259 11.04 7.30 12.75
N ALA A 260 9.76 7.40 12.39
CA ALA A 260 9.29 7.25 11.01
C ALA A 260 9.89 8.30 10.07
N HIS A 261 9.96 9.57 10.48
CA HIS A 261 10.62 10.63 9.71
C HIS A 261 12.13 10.36 9.56
N HIS A 262 12.80 9.92 10.62
CA HIS A 262 14.23 9.60 10.57
C HIS A 262 14.54 8.49 9.55
N VAL A 263 13.79 7.39 9.56
CA VAL A 263 14.03 6.26 8.64
C VAL A 263 13.55 6.52 7.20
N ALA A 264 12.71 7.56 7.00
CA ALA A 264 12.27 8.02 5.69
C ALA A 264 13.25 9.02 5.04
N ASP A 265 14.24 9.52 5.78
CA ASP A 265 15.21 10.50 5.30
C ASP A 265 16.12 9.91 4.20
N CYS A 266 16.55 10.76 3.25
CA CYS A 266 17.43 10.33 2.16
C CYS A 266 18.84 9.99 2.64
N ASN A 267 19.29 10.54 3.78
CA ASN A 267 20.59 10.24 4.35
C ASN A 267 20.60 8.97 5.20
N PHE A 268 19.45 8.35 5.45
CA PHE A 268 19.39 7.14 6.28
C PHE A 268 20.26 6.02 5.69
N GLU A 269 20.26 5.84 4.36
CA GLU A 269 21.04 4.81 3.67
C GLU A 269 22.54 5.11 3.62
N SER A 270 22.94 6.39 3.65
CA SER A 270 24.35 6.78 3.65
C SER A 270 24.98 6.84 5.04
N GLN A 271 24.18 7.13 6.07
CA GLN A 271 24.63 7.26 7.46
C GLN A 271 24.54 5.96 8.25
N SER A 272 23.65 5.05 7.87
CA SER A 272 23.61 3.73 8.50
C SER A 272 24.75 2.87 7.95
N GLN A 273 25.49 2.17 8.83
CA GLN A 273 26.39 1.07 8.43
C GLN A 273 25.62 -0.14 7.85
N SER A 274 24.34 0.05 7.51
CA SER A 274 23.42 -0.98 7.10
C SER A 274 23.55 -1.19 5.60
N GLN A 275 23.49 -2.44 5.14
CA GLN A 275 23.58 -2.79 3.72
C GLN A 275 22.27 -2.54 2.96
N TRP A 276 21.40 -1.68 3.50
CA TRP A 276 20.13 -1.29 2.89
C TRP A 276 20.39 -0.56 1.58
N GLY A 277 19.73 -1.02 0.51
CA GLY A 277 19.91 -0.47 -0.83
C GLY A 277 21.14 -0.97 -1.60
N THR A 278 22.05 -1.71 -0.96
CA THR A 278 23.25 -2.29 -1.61
C THR A 278 23.21 -3.82 -1.73
N LYS A 279 22.44 -4.51 -0.89
CA LYS A 279 22.18 -5.96 -1.03
C LYS A 279 20.72 -6.24 -1.34
N ALA A 280 20.48 -7.05 -2.37
CA ALA A 280 19.19 -7.67 -2.61
C ALA A 280 19.08 -8.91 -1.72
N CYS A 281 18.41 -8.80 -0.58
CA CYS A 281 18.08 -9.93 0.27
C CYS A 281 16.60 -10.25 0.06
N ILE A 282 16.30 -11.24 -0.78
CA ILE A 282 15.08 -12.04 -0.62
C ILE A 282 15.58 -13.40 -0.14
N SER A 283 15.55 -13.61 1.18
CA SER A 283 15.94 -14.88 1.79
C SER A 283 14.72 -15.81 1.83
N GLY A 284 14.69 -16.81 0.95
CA GLY A 284 13.65 -17.83 0.90
C GLY A 284 13.95 -18.90 -0.12
N LYS A 285 13.61 -20.15 0.19
CA LYS A 285 13.92 -21.29 -0.70
C LYS A 285 12.80 -21.55 -1.71
N PHE A 286 11.58 -21.10 -1.42
CA PHE A 286 10.39 -21.39 -2.21
C PHE A 286 9.41 -20.20 -2.21
N THR A 287 8.68 -20.08 -3.31
CA THR A 287 7.58 -19.12 -3.52
C THR A 287 6.34 -19.91 -3.95
N HIS A 288 5.14 -19.36 -3.76
CA HIS A 288 3.89 -20.07 -4.10
C HIS A 288 3.02 -19.21 -5.00
N GLN A 289 2.31 -19.82 -5.96
CA GLN A 289 1.26 -19.16 -6.72
C GLN A 289 -0.13 -19.71 -6.42
N LEU A 290 -1.06 -18.79 -6.15
CA LEU A 290 -2.47 -19.13 -6.09
C LEU A 290 -3.06 -19.23 -7.51
N PRO A 291 -3.88 -20.27 -7.80
CA PRO A 291 -4.62 -20.38 -9.05
C PRO A 291 -5.66 -19.26 -9.21
#